data_AF-F9UF19-F1
#
_entry.id   AF-F9UF19-F1
#
_cell.length_a   1.000
_cell.length_b   1.000
_cell.length_c   1.000
_cell.angle_alpha   90.00
_cell.angle_beta   90.00
_cell.angle_gamma   90.00
#
_symmetry.space_group_name_H-M   'P 1'
#
loop_
_entity.id
_entity.type
_entity.pdbx_description
1 polymer ?
#
loop_
_entity_poly.entity_id
_entity_poly.type
_entity_poly.pdbx_seq_one_letter_code
_entity_poly.pdbx_strand_id
1 'polypeptide(L)'
;MNRNHTTYVASLAAVMMCLAVASAPAEDTGQRRQGAHVHGMAHMTLAAEGDEVLVELTSPAASLIGFERAPRTDDERAIIAMAKKNLEAGDAMIRLNIEAGCRLESAEIDAAFADPGYSAGAEHDHDSDHGKDGHADFHVVYSFACDRPEALGSAALGLFSGFPALERVLFQYVTAEGQGGAELTPRNPVVTFVPL
;
A
#
# COMPACT_ATOMS: atom_id res chain seq x y z
N MET A 1 25.83 -72.26 16.62
CA MET A 1 25.33 -72.56 15.26
C MET A 1 24.49 -71.38 14.79
N ASN A 2 25.05 -70.43 14.04
CA ASN A 2 25.30 -70.45 12.58
C ASN A 2 24.04 -70.13 11.76
N ARG A 3 24.22 -69.27 10.74
CA ARG A 3 23.31 -68.81 9.66
C ARG A 3 22.65 -67.45 9.90
N ASN A 4 22.74 -66.41 9.06
CA ASN A 4 23.25 -66.26 7.70
C ASN A 4 23.60 -64.78 7.38
N HIS A 5 24.57 -64.61 6.48
CA HIS A 5 24.87 -63.45 5.65
C HIS A 5 23.58 -62.84 5.03
N THR A 6 23.52 -61.55 4.69
CA THR A 6 23.91 -61.07 3.35
C THR A 6 23.97 -59.54 3.35
N THR A 7 25.16 -59.02 3.11
CA THR A 7 25.47 -57.65 2.68
C THR A 7 24.94 -57.41 1.28
N TYR A 8 24.14 -56.36 1.07
CA TYR A 8 23.87 -55.85 -0.28
C TYR A 8 24.68 -54.58 -0.51
N VAL A 9 25.82 -54.78 -1.18
CA VAL A 9 26.57 -53.73 -1.87
C VAL A 9 25.72 -53.35 -3.08
N ALA A 10 25.07 -52.18 -3.03
CA ALA A 10 24.38 -51.62 -4.18
C ALA A 10 25.39 -50.76 -4.96
N SER A 11 25.97 -51.39 -5.99
CA SER A 11 26.89 -50.78 -6.93
C SER A 11 26.21 -49.77 -7.85
N LEU A 12 26.89 -48.63 -7.98
CA LEU A 12 26.97 -47.71 -9.12
C LEU A 12 26.09 -47.99 -10.36
N ALA A 13 25.20 -47.04 -10.65
CA ALA A 13 24.86 -46.65 -12.01
C ALA A 13 24.92 -45.12 -12.10
N ALA A 14 25.99 -44.63 -12.71
CA ALA A 14 26.19 -43.23 -13.05
C ALA A 14 25.26 -42.85 -14.21
N VAL A 15 24.24 -42.03 -13.93
CA VAL A 15 23.45 -41.36 -14.96
C VAL A 15 23.99 -39.95 -15.12
N MET A 16 24.88 -39.77 -16.09
CA MET A 16 25.39 -38.47 -16.51
C MET A 16 24.28 -37.79 -17.32
N MET A 17 23.41 -37.04 -16.65
CA MET A 17 22.38 -36.20 -17.25
C MET A 17 23.01 -34.89 -17.71
N CYS A 18 23.20 -34.72 -19.02
CA CYS A 18 23.58 -33.44 -19.62
C CYS A 18 22.44 -32.43 -19.45
N LEU A 19 22.51 -31.56 -18.43
CA LEU A 19 21.69 -30.35 -18.36
C LEU A 19 22.32 -29.28 -19.26
N ALA A 20 21.74 -29.08 -20.44
CA ALA A 20 21.99 -27.89 -21.23
C ALA A 20 21.39 -26.69 -20.49
N VAL A 21 22.23 -25.80 -19.98
CA VAL A 21 21.79 -24.52 -19.39
C VAL A 21 21.48 -23.57 -20.55
N ALA A 22 20.22 -23.55 -20.97
CA ALA A 22 19.72 -22.48 -21.84
C ALA A 22 19.67 -21.20 -20.99
N SER A 23 20.58 -20.27 -21.26
CA SER A 23 20.53 -18.93 -20.68
C SER A 23 19.41 -18.17 -21.39
N ALA A 24 18.23 -18.11 -20.78
CA ALA A 24 17.19 -17.19 -21.24
C ALA A 24 17.60 -15.76 -20.84
N PRO A 25 17.45 -14.76 -21.73
CA PRO A 25 17.60 -13.36 -21.31
C PRO A 25 16.51 -13.07 -20.27
N ALA A 26 16.92 -12.52 -19.13
CA ALA A 26 15.99 -11.89 -18.22
C ALA A 26 15.45 -10.64 -18.91
N GLU A 27 14.30 -10.76 -19.56
CA GLU A 27 13.51 -9.59 -19.93
C GLU A 27 12.94 -9.01 -18.64
N ASP A 28 13.61 -7.97 -18.15
CA ASP A 28 13.15 -7.07 -17.10
C ASP A 28 11.82 -6.45 -17.56
N THR A 29 10.75 -7.19 -17.31
CA THR A 29 9.39 -6.65 -17.41
C THR A 29 9.19 -5.82 -16.16
N GLY A 30 9.68 -4.59 -16.21
CA GLY A 30 9.26 -3.51 -15.32
C GLY A 30 7.75 -3.40 -15.41
N GLN A 31 7.04 -4.15 -14.57
CA GLN A 31 5.61 -4.00 -14.38
C GLN A 31 5.38 -2.68 -13.65
N ARG A 32 5.37 -1.58 -14.39
CA ARG A 32 4.52 -0.44 -14.02
C ARG A 32 3.11 -0.98 -14.03
N ARG A 33 2.63 -1.37 -12.85
CA ARG A 33 1.21 -1.64 -12.60
C ARG A 33 0.47 -0.32 -12.79
N GLN A 34 0.16 0.02 -14.04
CA GLN A 34 -0.88 0.99 -14.35
C GLN A 34 -2.19 0.28 -14.03
N GLY A 35 -2.56 0.30 -12.75
CA GLY A 35 -3.84 -0.23 -12.29
C GLY A 35 -4.96 0.50 -13.03
N ALA A 36 -6.01 -0.22 -13.43
CA ALA A 36 -7.22 0.43 -13.91
C ALA A 36 -7.72 1.37 -12.80
N HIS A 37 -7.56 2.68 -12.97
CA HIS A 37 -8.01 3.66 -12.00
C HIS A 37 -9.54 3.62 -11.98
N VAL A 38 -10.10 3.00 -10.95
CA VAL A 38 -11.54 3.02 -10.70
C VAL A 38 -11.82 4.26 -9.87
N HIS A 39 -12.45 5.26 -10.48
CA HIS A 39 -12.89 6.45 -9.75
C HIS A 39 -13.77 6.04 -8.56
N GLY A 40 -13.61 6.75 -7.45
CA GLY A 40 -14.32 6.46 -6.21
C GLY A 40 -13.78 5.26 -5.45
N MET A 41 -12.65 4.67 -5.86
CA MET A 41 -11.96 3.62 -5.11
C MET A 41 -10.57 4.07 -4.68
N ALA A 42 -10.14 3.64 -3.49
CA ALA A 42 -8.76 3.71 -3.02
C ALA A 42 -8.30 2.36 -2.45
N HIS A 43 -7.00 2.18 -2.33
CA HIS A 43 -6.38 1.05 -1.63
C HIS A 43 -5.73 1.56 -0.35
N MET A 44 -5.94 0.84 0.75
CA MET A 44 -5.28 1.15 2.02
C MET A 44 -4.71 -0.13 2.62
N THR A 45 -3.45 -0.08 3.05
CA THR A 45 -2.75 -1.19 3.71
C THR A 45 -2.29 -0.73 5.09
N LEU A 46 -2.49 -1.57 6.10
CA LEU A 46 -1.97 -1.38 7.45
C LEU A 46 -1.01 -2.51 7.81
N ALA A 47 0.16 -2.17 8.34
CA ALA A 47 1.11 -3.12 8.89
C ALA A 47 1.44 -2.72 10.33
N ALA A 48 1.32 -3.65 11.27
CA ALA A 48 1.72 -3.45 12.66
C ALA A 48 2.92 -4.34 12.99
N GLU A 49 4.02 -3.72 13.43
CA GLU A 49 5.26 -4.39 13.84
C GLU A 49 5.83 -3.72 15.09
N GLY A 50 6.05 -4.50 16.16
CA GLY A 50 6.48 -3.93 17.43
C GLY A 50 5.44 -2.95 17.97
N ASP A 51 5.90 -1.76 18.34
CA ASP A 51 5.06 -0.62 18.77
C ASP A 51 4.67 0.33 17.63
N GLU A 52 5.08 0.04 16.39
CA GLU A 52 4.79 0.88 15.22
C GLU A 52 3.63 0.29 14.40
N VAL A 53 2.78 1.19 13.88
CA VAL A 53 1.77 0.89 12.87
C VAL A 53 1.99 1.82 11.68
N LEU A 54 2.30 1.22 10.52
CA LEU A 54 2.39 1.90 9.25
C LEU A 54 1.08 1.75 8.47
N VAL A 55 0.59 2.85 7.90
CA VAL A 55 -0.61 2.85 7.06
C VAL A 55 -0.30 3.52 5.74
N GLU A 56 -0.47 2.80 4.64
CA GLU A 56 -0.30 3.32 3.29
C GLU A 56 -1.66 3.48 2.62
N LEU A 57 -1.89 4.63 1.99
CA LEU A 57 -3.07 4.93 1.18
C LEU A 57 -2.61 5.28 -0.24
N THR A 58 -3.18 4.60 -1.23
CA THR A 58 -3.03 4.95 -2.65
C THR A 58 -4.40 5.21 -3.26
N SER A 59 -4.57 6.36 -3.91
CA SER A 59 -5.85 6.73 -4.51
C SER A 59 -5.68 7.55 -5.78
N PRO A 60 -6.47 7.29 -6.85
CA PRO A 60 -6.59 8.20 -7.98
C PRO A 60 -6.98 9.59 -7.50
N ALA A 61 -6.38 10.64 -8.04
CA ALA A 61 -6.72 12.01 -7.68
C ALA A 61 -8.22 12.30 -7.92
N ALA A 62 -8.84 11.72 -8.96
CA ALA A 62 -10.28 11.85 -9.16
C ALA A 62 -11.13 11.33 -7.98
N SER A 63 -10.68 10.30 -7.26
CA SER A 63 -11.39 9.75 -6.10
C SER A 63 -11.34 10.67 -4.88
N LEU A 64 -10.34 11.55 -4.78
CA LEU A 64 -10.19 12.47 -3.65
C LEU A 64 -10.63 13.90 -4.00
N ILE A 65 -10.17 14.42 -5.14
CA ILE A 65 -10.35 15.82 -5.52
C ILE A 65 -11.19 16.03 -6.78
N GLY A 66 -11.63 14.95 -7.43
CA GLY A 66 -12.56 15.01 -8.57
C GLY A 66 -11.92 15.29 -9.94
N PHE A 67 -10.59 15.36 -10.03
CA PHE A 67 -9.86 15.49 -11.29
C PHE A 67 -8.47 14.85 -11.23
N GLU A 68 -7.94 14.42 -12.38
CA GLU A 68 -6.65 13.69 -12.49
C GLU A 68 -5.55 14.48 -13.20
N ARG A 69 -5.92 15.61 -13.81
CA ARG A 69 -4.97 16.49 -14.50
C ARG A 69 -4.31 17.47 -13.53
N ALA A 70 -3.20 18.06 -13.96
CA ALA A 70 -2.60 19.19 -13.26
C ALA A 70 -3.61 20.35 -13.06
N PRO A 71 -3.54 21.05 -11.90
CA PRO A 71 -4.42 22.16 -11.59
C PRO A 71 -4.11 23.36 -12.48
N ARG A 72 -5.14 23.98 -13.06
CA ARG A 72 -5.03 25.13 -13.97
C ARG A 72 -5.48 26.43 -13.31
N THR A 73 -6.46 26.34 -12.41
CA THR A 73 -7.06 27.49 -11.74
C THR A 73 -6.59 27.61 -10.28
N ASP A 74 -6.77 28.79 -9.69
CA ASP A 74 -6.51 28.97 -8.25
C ASP A 74 -7.45 28.11 -7.39
N ASP A 75 -8.70 27.92 -7.82
CA ASP A 75 -9.66 27.05 -7.14
C ASP A 75 -9.18 25.59 -7.12
N GLU A 76 -8.64 25.08 -8.23
CA GLU A 76 -8.10 23.71 -8.29
C GLU A 76 -6.86 23.53 -7.41
N ARG A 77 -5.98 24.54 -7.36
CA ARG A 77 -4.85 24.56 -6.44
C ARG A 77 -5.31 24.58 -4.98
N ALA A 78 -6.35 25.35 -4.66
CA ALA A 78 -6.94 25.40 -3.33
C ALA A 78 -7.56 24.05 -2.93
N ILE A 79 -8.22 23.35 -3.86
CA ILE A 79 -8.75 22.00 -3.62
C ILE A 79 -7.62 21.02 -3.27
N ILE A 80 -6.51 21.02 -4.01
CA ILE A 80 -5.35 20.17 -3.70
C ILE A 80 -4.77 20.52 -2.32
N ALA A 81 -4.61 21.81 -2.02
CA ALA A 81 -4.10 22.26 -0.73
C ALA A 81 -5.01 21.83 0.44
N MET A 82 -6.34 21.93 0.26
CA MET A 82 -7.31 21.44 1.24
C MET A 82 -7.26 19.91 1.40
N ALA A 83 -7.13 19.18 0.30
CA ALA A 83 -6.99 17.73 0.33
C ALA A 83 -5.74 17.30 1.11
N LYS A 84 -4.59 17.92 0.82
CA LYS A 84 -3.34 17.68 1.57
C LYS A 84 -3.52 17.97 3.06
N LYS A 85 -4.10 19.13 3.41
CA LYS A 85 -4.37 19.48 4.81
C LYS A 85 -5.30 18.50 5.52
N ASN A 86 -6.31 17.97 4.83
CA ASN A 86 -7.18 16.94 5.40
C ASN A 86 -6.40 15.64 5.64
N LEU A 87 -5.53 15.24 4.69
CA LEU A 87 -4.70 14.04 4.82
C LEU A 87 -3.65 14.18 5.91
N GLU A 88 -3.08 15.36 6.15
CA GLU A 88 -2.17 15.63 7.27
C GLU A 88 -2.79 15.27 8.64
N ALA A 89 -4.12 15.36 8.77
CA ALA A 89 -4.85 14.90 9.95
C ALA A 89 -5.08 13.38 9.90
N GLY A 90 -3.99 12.59 9.86
CA GLY A 90 -4.03 11.13 9.70
C GLY A 90 -4.89 10.41 10.75
N ASP A 91 -4.89 10.89 12.00
CA ASP A 91 -5.73 10.40 13.10
C ASP A 91 -7.23 10.69 12.93
N ALA A 92 -7.59 11.64 12.07
CA ALA A 92 -8.95 11.84 11.60
C ALA A 92 -9.29 10.97 10.38
N MET A 93 -8.30 10.59 9.56
CA MET A 93 -8.49 9.77 8.36
C MET A 93 -8.64 8.29 8.68
N ILE A 94 -7.81 7.78 9.60
CA ILE A 94 -7.85 6.42 10.12
C ILE A 94 -7.74 6.44 11.64
N ARG A 95 -8.73 5.86 12.31
CA ARG A 95 -8.78 5.74 13.77
C ARG A 95 -8.53 4.30 14.17
N LEU A 96 -7.42 4.05 14.85
CA LEU A 96 -7.14 2.77 15.48
C LEU A 96 -7.91 2.69 16.81
N ASN A 97 -8.29 1.49 17.24
CA ASN A 97 -9.08 1.34 18.47
C ASN A 97 -8.31 1.86 19.69
N ILE A 98 -9.04 2.52 20.59
CA ILE A 98 -8.45 3.30 21.69
C ILE A 98 -7.63 2.45 22.66
N GLU A 99 -7.92 1.15 22.75
CA GLU A 99 -7.20 0.23 23.62
C GLU A 99 -5.72 0.08 23.19
N ALA A 100 -5.40 0.23 21.91
CA ALA A 100 -4.03 0.15 21.42
C ALA A 100 -3.17 1.39 21.79
N GLY A 101 -3.81 2.50 22.16
CA GLY A 101 -3.11 3.73 22.58
C GLY A 101 -2.28 4.39 21.48
N CYS A 102 -2.64 4.18 20.22
CA CYS A 102 -1.88 4.68 19.08
C CYS A 102 -1.97 6.20 18.90
N ARG A 103 -0.83 6.83 18.59
CA ARG A 103 -0.70 8.27 18.29
C ARG A 103 -0.03 8.46 16.95
N LEU A 104 -0.56 9.37 16.13
CA LEU A 104 0.06 9.74 14.85
C LEU A 104 1.41 10.40 15.11
N GLU A 105 2.47 9.90 14.48
CA GLU A 105 3.81 10.48 14.54
C GLU A 105 4.12 11.30 13.29
N SER A 106 3.75 10.78 12.12
CA SER A 106 3.98 11.45 10.84
C SER A 106 2.87 11.18 9.82
N ALA A 107 2.74 12.11 8.88
CA ALA A 107 1.92 11.97 7.68
C ALA A 107 2.72 12.50 6.49
N GLU A 108 3.12 11.61 5.59
CA GLU A 108 3.84 11.93 4.37
C GLU A 108 2.88 11.84 3.19
N ILE A 109 2.72 12.94 2.45
CA ILE A 109 1.76 13.02 1.35
C ILE A 109 2.49 13.40 0.07
N ASP A 110 2.53 12.44 -0.86
CA ASP A 110 2.89 12.68 -2.24
C ASP A 110 1.63 12.79 -3.10
N ALA A 111 1.60 13.81 -3.94
CA ALA A 111 0.53 14.04 -4.90
C ALA A 111 1.20 14.36 -6.24
N ALA A 112 1.55 13.31 -6.97
CA ALA A 112 2.28 13.40 -8.22
C ALA A 112 1.33 13.86 -9.34
N PHE A 113 1.14 15.18 -9.45
CA PHE A 113 0.60 15.77 -10.67
C PHE A 113 1.75 15.96 -11.65
N ALA A 114 1.60 15.53 -12.90
CA ALA A 114 2.56 15.82 -13.96
C ALA A 114 2.59 17.33 -14.24
N ASP A 115 3.33 18.10 -13.45
CA ASP A 115 3.60 19.51 -13.64
C ASP A 115 5.03 19.86 -13.18
N PRO A 116 5.91 20.35 -14.07
CA PRO A 116 7.30 20.69 -13.75
C PRO A 116 7.47 21.86 -12.77
N GLY A 117 6.38 22.49 -12.29
CA GLY A 117 6.42 23.65 -11.39
C GLY A 117 6.07 23.39 -9.92
N TYR A 118 5.75 22.16 -9.50
CA TYR A 118 5.20 21.86 -8.17
C TYR A 118 6.00 20.86 -7.31
N SER A 119 7.28 20.65 -7.62
CA SER A 119 8.18 19.89 -6.73
C SER A 119 8.67 20.75 -5.58
N ALA A 120 7.87 20.86 -4.52
CA ALA A 120 8.39 21.27 -3.22
C ALA A 120 9.19 20.10 -2.63
N GLY A 121 10.48 20.04 -2.97
CA GLY A 121 11.50 19.31 -2.22
C GLY A 121 11.58 17.80 -2.44
N ALA A 122 12.14 17.38 -3.58
CA ALA A 122 12.92 16.14 -3.68
C ALA A 122 13.82 16.23 -4.91
N GLU A 123 15.14 16.25 -4.68
CA GLU A 123 16.13 16.10 -5.75
C GLU A 123 16.13 14.64 -6.20
N HIS A 124 15.38 14.33 -7.26
CA HIS A 124 15.60 13.10 -8.03
C HIS A 124 15.58 13.43 -9.52
N ASP A 125 16.78 13.37 -10.09
CA ASP A 125 17.07 13.41 -11.51
C ASP A 125 16.50 12.15 -12.18
N HIS A 126 15.41 12.30 -12.93
CA HIS A 126 14.96 11.28 -13.87
C HIS A 126 14.52 11.93 -15.18
N ASP A 127 15.41 11.80 -16.16
CA ASP A 127 15.14 11.87 -17.58
C ASP A 127 13.93 10.99 -17.91
N SER A 128 12.86 11.58 -18.44
CA SER A 128 11.71 10.85 -18.98
C SER A 128 11.03 11.68 -20.07
N ASP A 129 11.59 11.57 -21.27
CA ASP A 129 10.83 11.72 -22.50
C ASP A 129 9.79 10.58 -22.61
N HIS A 130 8.66 10.89 -23.24
CA HIS A 130 7.53 10.04 -23.67
C HIS A 130 6.26 10.01 -22.79
N GLY A 131 5.16 10.55 -23.35
CA GLY A 131 3.78 10.13 -23.07
C GLY A 131 2.94 11.07 -22.23
N LYS A 132 2.25 12.00 -22.88
CA LYS A 132 1.18 12.83 -22.29
C LYS A 132 -0.03 11.94 -22.01
N ASP A 133 -0.29 11.70 -20.72
CA ASP A 133 -1.56 11.28 -20.06
C ASP A 133 -1.26 10.32 -18.89
N GLY A 134 -0.34 10.71 -18.00
CA GLY A 134 -0.20 10.03 -16.71
C GLY A 134 -1.29 10.52 -15.76
N HIS A 135 -2.21 9.64 -15.35
CA HIS A 135 -3.19 9.91 -14.31
C HIS A 135 -2.45 10.24 -13.00
N ALA A 136 -2.87 11.30 -12.30
CA ALA A 136 -2.29 11.68 -11.01
C ALA A 136 -2.87 10.80 -9.89
N ASP A 137 -1.98 10.25 -9.07
CA ASP A 137 -2.33 9.52 -7.85
C ASP A 137 -1.88 10.30 -6.61
N PHE A 138 -2.60 10.08 -5.51
CA PHE A 138 -2.14 10.40 -4.17
C PHE A 138 -1.55 9.15 -3.53
N HIS A 139 -0.36 9.30 -2.96
CA HIS A 139 0.27 8.33 -2.08
C HIS A 139 0.45 8.98 -0.72
N VAL A 140 -0.07 8.32 0.31
CA VAL A 140 0.03 8.81 1.69
C VAL A 140 0.55 7.71 2.59
N VAL A 141 1.50 8.05 3.44
CA VAL A 141 2.05 7.16 4.46
C VAL A 141 1.83 7.80 5.82
N TYR A 142 1.17 7.08 6.72
CA TYR A 142 1.03 7.45 8.13
C TYR A 142 1.85 6.50 8.99
N SER A 143 2.65 7.03 9.90
CA SER A 143 3.26 6.24 10.99
C SER A 143 2.59 6.58 12.31
N PHE A 144 2.25 5.55 13.07
CA PHE A 144 1.69 5.66 14.42
C PHE A 144 2.55 4.87 15.41
N ALA A 145 2.76 5.44 16.59
CA ALA A 145 3.31 4.72 17.73
C ALA A 145 2.19 4.31 18.70
N CYS A 146 2.15 3.04 19.07
CA CYS A 146 1.13 2.43 19.92
C CYS A 146 1.73 1.97 21.25
N ASP A 147 1.10 2.39 22.36
CA ASP A 147 1.56 1.98 23.70
C ASP A 147 1.25 0.50 24.00
N ARG A 148 0.22 -0.07 23.35
CA ARG A 148 -0.24 -1.47 23.52
C ARG A 148 -0.60 -2.10 22.17
N PRO A 149 0.39 -2.39 21.32
CA PRO A 149 0.14 -2.94 19.98
C PRO A 149 -0.63 -4.27 20.01
N GLU A 150 -0.52 -5.07 21.08
CA GLU A 150 -1.27 -6.31 21.29
C GLU A 150 -2.77 -6.09 21.52
N ALA A 151 -3.20 -4.86 21.83
CA ALA A 151 -4.60 -4.50 21.96
C ALA A 151 -5.20 -3.93 20.66
N LEU A 152 -4.43 -3.89 19.58
CA LEU A 152 -4.88 -3.43 18.26
C LEU A 152 -5.81 -4.46 17.62
N GLY A 153 -7.10 -4.15 17.58
CA GLY A 153 -8.15 -5.07 17.10
C GLY A 153 -9.09 -4.49 16.04
N SER A 154 -9.05 -3.19 15.76
CA SER A 154 -9.84 -2.61 14.67
C SER A 154 -9.32 -1.25 14.20
N ALA A 155 -9.74 -0.89 12.99
CA ALA A 155 -9.57 0.45 12.43
C ALA A 155 -10.90 0.97 11.87
N ALA A 156 -11.11 2.29 11.98
CA ALA A 156 -12.26 3.00 11.43
C ALA A 156 -11.81 4.13 10.51
N LEU A 157 -12.35 4.17 9.28
CA LEU A 157 -12.02 5.19 8.30
C LEU A 157 -12.89 6.44 8.47
N GLY A 158 -12.27 7.54 8.87
CA GLY A 158 -12.85 8.89 8.75
C GLY A 158 -12.64 9.50 7.36
N LEU A 159 -11.78 8.90 6.53
CA LEU A 159 -11.42 9.34 5.19
C LEU A 159 -12.63 9.75 4.32
N PHE A 160 -13.71 8.96 4.34
CA PHE A 160 -14.94 9.24 3.58
C PHE A 160 -15.61 10.59 3.90
N SER A 161 -15.40 11.13 5.12
CA SER A 161 -15.95 12.43 5.50
C SER A 161 -15.18 13.60 4.88
N GLY A 162 -13.87 13.42 4.64
CA GLY A 162 -13.02 14.41 3.98
C GLY A 162 -13.11 14.36 2.45
N PHE A 163 -13.50 13.20 1.89
CA PHE A 163 -13.49 12.94 0.46
C PHE A 163 -14.80 12.31 -0.02
N PRO A 164 -15.85 13.12 -0.29
CA PRO A 164 -17.18 12.61 -0.64
C PRO A 164 -17.27 11.84 -1.97
N ALA A 165 -16.29 12.01 -2.87
CA ALA A 165 -16.20 11.27 -4.12
C ALA A 165 -15.66 9.84 -3.92
N LEU A 166 -15.07 9.53 -2.75
CA LEU A 166 -14.58 8.21 -2.41
C LEU A 166 -15.74 7.33 -1.95
N GLU A 167 -16.02 6.28 -2.71
CA GLU A 167 -17.12 5.36 -2.44
C GLU A 167 -16.65 4.11 -1.69
N ARG A 168 -15.43 3.66 -1.99
CA ARG A 168 -14.89 2.36 -1.53
C ARG A 168 -13.41 2.46 -1.20
N VAL A 169 -12.99 1.77 -0.14
CA VAL A 169 -11.58 1.53 0.18
C VAL A 169 -11.37 0.03 0.29
N LEU A 170 -10.49 -0.52 -0.54
CA LEU A 170 -10.00 -1.88 -0.38
C LEU A 170 -8.92 -1.86 0.70
N PHE A 171 -9.28 -2.32 1.88
CA PHE A 171 -8.43 -2.30 3.07
C PHE A 171 -7.77 -3.65 3.28
N GLN A 172 -6.46 -3.67 3.49
CA GLN A 172 -5.68 -4.85 3.83
C GLN A 172 -4.92 -4.59 5.14
N TYR A 173 -4.73 -5.61 5.95
CA TYR A 173 -3.94 -5.50 7.16
C TYR A 173 -3.05 -6.71 7.41
N VAL A 174 -1.93 -6.44 8.06
CA VAL A 174 -1.02 -7.43 8.66
C VAL A 174 -0.72 -6.97 10.09
N THR A 175 -0.94 -7.85 11.05
CA THR A 175 -0.67 -7.63 12.47
C THR A 175 0.07 -8.84 13.04
N ALA A 176 0.56 -8.74 14.27
CA ALA A 176 1.16 -9.88 14.96
C ALA A 176 0.19 -11.07 15.14
N GLU A 177 -1.11 -10.81 15.21
CA GLU A 177 -2.14 -11.84 15.43
C GLU A 177 -2.66 -12.46 14.11
N GLY A 178 -2.44 -11.81 12.97
CA GLY A 178 -2.95 -12.29 11.68
C GLY A 178 -2.99 -11.23 10.58
N GLN A 179 -3.45 -11.66 9.41
CA GLN A 179 -3.61 -10.82 8.22
C GLN A 179 -4.98 -11.01 7.58
N GLY A 180 -5.48 -9.98 6.91
CA GLY A 180 -6.78 -10.02 6.25
C GLY A 180 -7.09 -8.78 5.43
N GLY A 181 -8.35 -8.64 5.05
CA GLY A 181 -8.81 -7.46 4.32
C GLY A 181 -10.32 -7.37 4.25
N ALA A 182 -10.81 -6.18 3.91
CA ALA A 182 -12.22 -5.86 3.77
C ALA A 182 -12.42 -4.74 2.74
N GLU A 183 -13.60 -4.69 2.13
CA GLU A 183 -14.06 -3.50 1.41
C GLU A 183 -14.82 -2.61 2.39
N LEU A 184 -14.32 -1.39 2.60
CA LEU A 184 -14.92 -0.39 3.46
C LEU A 184 -15.67 0.65 2.63
N THR A 185 -16.76 1.16 3.18
CA THR A 185 -17.63 2.16 2.52
C THR A 185 -18.07 3.20 3.54
N PRO A 186 -18.66 4.35 3.11
CA PRO A 186 -19.23 5.32 4.05
C PRO A 186 -20.27 4.73 5.01
N ARG A 187 -20.97 3.66 4.61
CA ARG A 187 -21.98 2.97 5.44
C ARG A 187 -21.39 1.88 6.33
N ASN A 188 -20.21 1.39 6.01
CA ASN A 188 -19.48 0.39 6.78
C ASN A 188 -17.98 0.74 6.79
N PRO A 189 -17.57 1.76 7.57
CA PRO A 189 -16.21 2.28 7.52
C PRO A 189 -15.26 1.59 8.51
N VAL A 190 -15.68 0.50 9.16
CA VAL A 190 -14.92 -0.17 10.22
C VAL A 190 -14.50 -1.56 9.77
N VAL A 191 -13.23 -1.91 10.05
CA VAL A 191 -12.68 -3.26 9.90
C VAL A 191 -12.23 -3.77 11.26
N THR A 192 -12.61 -5.01 11.58
CA THR A 192 -12.09 -5.74 12.75
C THR A 192 -10.98 -6.67 12.30
N PHE A 193 -9.88 -6.69 13.04
CA PHE A 193 -8.76 -7.59 12.79
C PHE A 193 -9.08 -8.95 13.39
N VAL A 194 -8.88 -10.00 12.60
CA VAL A 194 -9.22 -11.37 12.96
C VAL A 194 -7.92 -12.13 13.20
N PRO A 195 -7.68 -12.63 14.43
CA PRO A 195 -6.55 -13.49 14.72
C PRO A 195 -6.62 -14.80 13.93
N LEU A 196 -5.46 -15.33 13.53
CA LEU A 196 -5.32 -16.65 12.88
C LEU A 196 -5.20 -17.79 13.88
#